data_AF-A0A7Y8H1J1-F1
#
_entry.id   AF-A0A7Y8H1J1-F1
#
_cell.length_a   1.000
_cell.length_b   1.000
_cell.length_c   1.000
_cell.angle_alpha   90.00
_cell.angle_beta   90.00
_cell.angle_gamma   90.00
#
_symmetry.space_group_name_H-M   'P 1'
#
loop_
_entity.id
_entity.type
_entity.pdbx_description
1 polymer ?
#
loop_
_entity_poly.entity_id
_entity_poly.type
_entity_poly.pdbx_seq_one_letter_code
_entity_poly.pdbx_strand_id
1 'polypeptide(L)'
;MPQPLYSRPPNACPARGQTVAWMEELPSDLVGLVVAPVSFAVEQDHEIVADRSLGLDAEGQACFCAFRYVQTALRSDDDEIFYEAPVYAETVTAWRLPDNRWLASHKVIHRFGAGAVIPRLSLSRGMPR
;
A
#
# COMPACT_ATOMS: atom_id res chain seq x y z
N MET A 1 -25.09 -34.79 -16.89
CA MET A 1 -23.68 -34.35 -16.77
C MET A 1 -23.69 -33.02 -16.03
N PRO A 2 -23.43 -32.96 -14.71
CA PRO A 2 -23.39 -31.68 -14.02
C PRO A 2 -22.02 -31.02 -14.25
N GLN A 3 -22.04 -29.73 -14.59
CA GLN A 3 -20.84 -28.91 -14.72
C GLN A 3 -20.22 -28.69 -13.33
N PRO A 4 -18.88 -28.72 -13.17
CA PRO A 4 -18.28 -28.36 -11.90
C PRO A 4 -18.41 -26.86 -11.67
N LEU A 5 -19.06 -26.49 -10.56
CA LEU A 5 -18.97 -25.17 -9.95
C LEU A 5 -17.52 -24.94 -9.52
N TYR A 6 -16.73 -24.29 -10.37
CA TYR A 6 -15.42 -23.78 -9.96
C TYR A 6 -15.64 -22.57 -9.04
N SER A 7 -15.77 -22.84 -7.75
CA SER A 7 -15.56 -21.83 -6.72
C SER A 7 -14.10 -21.38 -6.77
N ARG A 8 -13.88 -20.06 -6.89
CA ARG A 8 -12.53 -19.47 -6.88
C ARG A 8 -11.86 -19.82 -5.55
N PRO A 9 -10.60 -20.30 -5.53
CA PRO A 9 -9.89 -20.53 -4.28
C PRO A 9 -9.74 -19.19 -3.51
N PRO A 10 -9.82 -19.21 -2.17
CA PRO A 10 -9.71 -18.00 -1.35
C PRO A 10 -8.35 -17.28 -1.52
N ASN A 11 -7.35 -17.95 -2.08
CA ASN A 11 -5.99 -17.44 -2.31
C ASN A 11 -5.66 -17.14 -3.78
N ALA A 12 -6.66 -16.87 -4.63
CA ALA A 12 -6.39 -16.35 -5.97
C ALA A 12 -5.86 -14.91 -5.89
N CYS A 13 -4.54 -14.73 -5.98
CA CYS A 13 -3.87 -13.43 -6.05
C CYS A 13 -4.47 -12.56 -7.17
N PRO A 14 -5.05 -11.39 -6.87
CA PRO A 14 -5.57 -10.46 -7.87
C PRO A 14 -4.43 -9.61 -8.44
N ALA A 15 -3.41 -10.23 -9.03
CA ALA A 15 -2.26 -9.53 -9.61
C ALA A 15 -2.49 -9.05 -11.05
N ARG A 16 -3.60 -9.44 -11.70
CA ARG A 16 -4.03 -8.86 -12.98
C ARG A 16 -5.26 -7.99 -12.74
N GLY A 17 -5.02 -6.68 -12.61
CA GLY A 17 -6.07 -5.66 -12.61
C GLY A 17 -6.25 -4.92 -11.29
N GLN A 18 -5.37 -5.07 -10.30
CA GLN A 18 -5.35 -4.13 -9.18
C GLN A 18 -4.87 -2.78 -9.70
N THR A 19 -5.81 -1.87 -9.94
CA THR A 19 -5.49 -0.48 -10.22
C THR A 19 -4.84 0.10 -8.97
N VAL A 20 -3.55 0.40 -9.05
CA VAL A 20 -2.85 1.11 -7.97
C VAL A 20 -3.48 2.48 -7.85
N ALA A 21 -4.15 2.74 -6.72
CA ALA A 21 -4.80 4.00 -6.41
C ALA A 21 -3.77 5.07 -6.01
N TRP A 22 -2.81 5.34 -6.91
CA TRP A 22 -1.62 6.13 -6.62
C TRP A 22 -1.92 7.59 -6.21
N MET A 23 -3.13 8.09 -6.46
CA MET A 23 -3.56 9.43 -6.05
C MET A 23 -4.33 9.46 -4.72
N GLU A 24 -4.69 8.32 -4.13
CA GLU A 24 -5.61 8.24 -2.97
C GLU A 24 -5.12 9.05 -1.76
N GLU A 25 -3.82 8.98 -1.48
CA GLU A 25 -3.18 9.65 -0.34
C GLU A 25 -2.52 10.99 -0.72
N LEU A 26 -2.67 11.44 -1.98
CA LEU A 26 -2.09 12.68 -2.47
C LEU A 26 -3.07 13.84 -2.24
N PRO A 27 -2.68 14.91 -1.53
CA PRO A 27 -3.52 16.10 -1.43
C PRO A 27 -3.90 16.64 -2.82
N SER A 28 -5.17 17.00 -3.02
CA SER A 28 -5.72 17.42 -4.32
C SER A 28 -4.91 18.53 -4.98
N ASP A 29 -4.43 19.48 -4.18
CA ASP A 29 -3.69 20.66 -4.63
C ASP A 29 -2.29 20.32 -5.16
N LEU A 30 -1.81 19.09 -4.91
CA LEU A 30 -0.49 18.60 -5.33
C LEU A 30 -0.56 17.63 -6.51
N VAL A 31 -1.75 17.21 -6.93
CA VAL A 31 -1.94 16.25 -8.06
C VAL A 31 -1.29 16.76 -9.34
N GLY A 32 -1.40 18.06 -9.64
CA GLY A 32 -0.79 18.66 -10.82
C GLY A 32 0.73 18.90 -10.71
N LEU A 33 1.34 18.64 -9.55
CA LEU A 33 2.76 18.93 -9.28
C LEU A 33 3.64 17.68 -9.24
N VAL A 34 3.06 16.48 -9.27
CA VAL A 34 3.82 15.23 -9.24
C VAL A 34 3.95 14.63 -10.63
N VAL A 35 5.00 13.82 -10.83
CA VAL A 35 5.18 13.05 -12.06
C VAL A 35 4.23 11.85 -12.05
N ALA A 36 3.38 11.74 -13.06
CA ALA A 36 2.38 10.68 -13.14
C ALA A 36 3.00 9.36 -13.63
N PRO A 37 2.76 8.23 -12.94
CA PRO A 37 3.15 6.92 -13.43
C PRO A 37 2.32 6.48 -14.63
N VAL A 38 2.98 5.85 -15.61
CA VAL A 38 2.33 5.22 -16.79
C VAL A 38 2.29 3.69 -16.67
N SER A 39 3.07 3.12 -15.74
CA SER A 39 3.11 1.69 -15.46
C SER A 39 3.38 1.42 -13.99
N PHE A 40 3.00 0.24 -13.52
CA PHE A 40 3.16 -0.19 -12.13
C PHE A 40 3.71 -1.61 -12.04
N ALA A 41 4.58 -1.84 -11.07
CA ALA A 41 4.94 -3.16 -10.56
C ALA A 41 4.43 -3.28 -9.12
N VAL A 42 3.83 -4.42 -8.78
CA VAL A 42 3.32 -4.72 -7.44
C VAL A 42 3.95 -6.02 -6.97
N GLU A 43 4.55 -5.99 -5.79
CA GLU A 43 5.17 -7.12 -5.12
C GLU A 43 4.49 -7.32 -3.77
N GLN A 44 4.17 -8.57 -3.45
CA GLN A 44 3.58 -8.94 -2.16
C GLN A 44 4.53 -9.88 -1.45
N ASP A 45 4.71 -9.64 -0.15
CA ASP A 45 5.36 -10.61 0.71
C ASP A 45 4.38 -11.74 1.05
N HIS A 46 4.88 -12.97 1.12
CA HIS A 46 4.07 -14.16 1.37
C HIS A 46 4.25 -14.70 2.80
N GLU A 47 5.26 -14.23 3.52
CA GLU A 47 5.50 -14.60 4.92
C GLU A 47 4.88 -13.59 5.88
N ILE A 48 4.79 -12.33 5.46
CA ILE A 48 4.21 -11.24 6.26
C ILE A 48 3.12 -10.50 5.47
N VAL A 49 2.26 -9.77 6.17
CA VAL A 49 1.26 -8.90 5.55
C VAL A 49 1.94 -7.61 5.10
N ALA A 50 2.64 -7.68 3.97
CA ALA A 50 3.32 -6.53 3.36
C ALA A 50 3.18 -6.52 1.84
N ASP A 51 3.12 -5.32 1.29
CA ASP A 51 3.15 -5.10 -0.15
C ASP A 51 3.94 -3.84 -0.52
N ARG A 52 4.48 -3.86 -1.73
CA ARG A 52 5.16 -2.74 -2.36
C ARG A 52 4.60 -2.52 -3.74
N SER A 53 4.34 -1.25 -4.08
CA SER A 53 4.06 -0.81 -5.44
C SER A 53 5.12 0.17 -5.91
N LEU A 54 5.56 0.03 -7.15
CA LEU A 54 6.49 0.94 -7.82
C LEU A 54 5.84 1.44 -9.11
N GLY A 55 5.74 2.76 -9.28
CA GLY A 55 5.26 3.39 -10.50
C GLY A 55 6.41 3.99 -11.30
N LEU A 56 6.40 3.75 -12.60
CA LEU A 56 7.37 4.30 -13.55
C LEU A 56 6.70 5.30 -14.49
N ASP A 57 7.41 6.37 -14.82
CA ASP A 57 6.97 7.35 -15.83
C ASP A 57 7.27 6.87 -17.27
N ALA A 58 7.02 7.76 -18.25
CA ALA A 58 7.20 7.47 -19.67
C ALA A 58 8.67 7.18 -20.05
N GLU A 59 9.62 7.70 -19.27
CA GLU A 59 11.05 7.47 -19.42
C GLU A 59 11.53 6.22 -18.66
N GLY A 60 10.64 5.51 -17.96
CA GLY A 60 10.96 4.34 -17.16
C GLY A 60 11.63 4.67 -15.83
N GLN A 61 11.59 5.92 -15.37
CA GLN A 61 12.12 6.33 -14.07
C GLN A 61 11.06 6.16 -12.98
N ALA A 62 11.49 5.79 -11.77
CA ALA A 62 10.62 5.73 -10.61
C ALA A 62 10.03 7.11 -10.31
N CYS A 63 8.70 7.20 -10.32
CA CYS A 63 7.96 8.43 -10.01
C CYS A 63 6.93 8.24 -8.89
N PHE A 64 6.63 7.00 -8.52
CA PHE A 64 5.72 6.66 -7.45
C PHE A 64 6.24 5.43 -6.69
N CYS A 65 6.07 5.40 -5.38
CA CYS A 65 6.17 4.16 -4.63
C CYS A 65 5.17 4.13 -3.47
N ALA A 66 4.71 2.94 -3.14
CA ALA A 66 3.92 2.69 -1.95
C ALA A 66 4.44 1.45 -1.23
N PHE A 67 4.40 1.50 0.08
CA PHE A 67 4.80 0.45 0.99
C PHE A 67 3.72 0.30 2.04
N ARG A 68 3.26 -0.92 2.24
CA ARG A 68 2.34 -1.24 3.31
C ARG A 68 2.89 -2.40 4.10
N TYR A 69 2.81 -2.27 5.42
CA TYR A 69 3.17 -3.32 6.35
C TYR A 69 2.14 -3.39 7.46
N VAL A 70 1.72 -4.60 7.79
CA VAL A 70 0.83 -4.88 8.93
C VAL A 70 1.46 -5.96 9.78
N GLN A 71 1.60 -5.68 11.07
CA GLN A 71 1.97 -6.67 12.06
C GLN A 71 0.71 -7.20 12.74
N THR A 72 0.58 -8.52 12.78
CA THR A 72 -0.47 -9.22 13.53
C THR A 72 0.07 -9.77 14.85
N ALA A 73 -0.83 -9.98 15.81
CA ALA A 73 -0.54 -10.75 17.01
C ALA A 73 -1.66 -11.77 17.22
N LEU A 74 -1.29 -12.93 17.75
CA LEU A 74 -2.24 -13.94 18.18
C LEU A 74 -3.03 -13.42 19.39
N ARG A 75 -4.34 -13.49 19.31
CA ARG A 75 -5.31 -13.16 20.36
C ARG A 75 -6.21 -14.35 20.60
N SER A 76 -6.82 -14.40 21.76
CA SER A 76 -7.95 -15.29 22.05
C SER A 76 -9.15 -14.45 22.46
N ASP A 77 -10.35 -14.90 22.12
CA ASP A 77 -11.58 -14.38 22.70
C ASP A 77 -12.00 -15.19 23.95
N ASP A 78 -13.15 -14.84 24.51
CA ASP A 78 -13.69 -15.47 25.73
C ASP A 78 -14.11 -16.94 25.50
N ASP A 79 -14.24 -17.37 24.24
CA ASP A 79 -14.57 -18.74 23.82
C ASP A 79 -13.31 -19.57 23.49
N GLU A 80 -12.12 -19.10 23.91
CA GLU A 80 -10.81 -19.72 23.69
C GLU A 80 -10.41 -19.90 22.20
N ILE A 81 -11.04 -19.14 21.28
CA ILE A 81 -10.69 -19.20 19.86
C ILE A 81 -9.48 -18.32 19.60
N PHE A 82 -8.40 -18.91 19.08
CA PHE A 82 -7.23 -18.16 18.66
C PHE A 82 -7.39 -17.56 17.27
N TYR A 83 -7.09 -16.27 17.13
CA TYR A 83 -7.10 -15.57 15.85
C TYR A 83 -5.99 -14.53 15.77
N GLU A 84 -5.55 -14.21 14.55
CA GLU A 84 -4.62 -13.11 14.32
C GLU A 84 -5.36 -11.78 14.22
N ALA A 85 -4.89 -10.80 14.98
CA ALA A 85 -5.42 -9.43 14.94
C ALA A 85 -4.30 -8.43 14.64
N PRO A 86 -4.55 -7.40 13.81
CA PRO A 86 -3.57 -6.36 13.55
C PRO A 86 -3.27 -5.56 14.82
N VAL A 87 -1.98 -5.35 15.11
CA VAL A 87 -1.50 -4.58 16.27
C VAL A 87 -0.62 -3.40 15.87
N TYR A 88 -0.09 -3.43 14.65
CA TYR A 88 0.61 -2.31 14.04
C TYR A 88 0.34 -2.29 12.54
N ALA A 89 0.21 -1.09 11.96
CA ALA A 89 0.27 -0.92 10.52
C ALA A 89 1.05 0.34 10.17
N GLU A 90 1.80 0.26 9.09
CA GLU A 90 2.56 1.35 8.52
C GLU A 90 2.28 1.45 7.02
N THR A 91 2.13 2.66 6.54
CA THR A 91 1.98 2.96 5.13
C THR A 91 2.85 4.15 4.78
N VAL A 92 3.70 3.96 3.78
CA VAL A 92 4.47 5.04 3.15
C VAL A 92 4.03 5.11 1.70
N THR A 93 3.59 6.28 1.26
CA THR A 93 3.29 6.56 -0.14
C THR A 93 4.09 7.76 -0.58
N ALA A 94 4.77 7.69 -1.71
CA ALA A 94 5.60 8.79 -2.17
C ALA A 94 5.51 9.01 -3.67
N TRP A 95 5.67 10.28 -4.03
CA TRP A 95 5.58 10.79 -5.39
C TRP A 95 6.79 11.65 -5.70
N ARG A 96 7.34 11.47 -6.91
CA ARG A 96 8.42 12.31 -7.41
C ARG A 96 7.87 13.62 -7.93
N LEU A 97 8.53 14.71 -7.55
CA LEU A 97 8.32 16.05 -8.09
C LEU A 97 9.22 16.26 -9.32
N PRO A 98 8.87 17.20 -10.24
CA PRO A 98 9.68 17.52 -11.42
C PRO A 98 11.13 17.91 -11.13
N ASP A 99 11.42 18.40 -9.93
CA ASP A 99 12.76 18.77 -9.48
C ASP A 99 13.55 17.59 -8.83
N ASN A 100 13.05 16.36 -9.01
CA ASN A 100 13.60 15.11 -8.47
C ASN A 100 13.53 14.93 -6.95
N ARG A 101 12.90 15.86 -6.22
CA ARG A 101 12.54 15.60 -4.82
C ARG A 101 11.35 14.64 -4.75
N TRP A 102 11.17 14.04 -3.58
CA TRP A 102 10.08 13.11 -3.31
C TRP A 102 9.21 13.67 -2.19
N LEU A 103 7.91 13.79 -2.46
CA LEU A 103 6.89 14.03 -1.45
C LEU A 103 6.48 12.68 -0.89
N ALA A 104 6.59 12.48 0.42
CA ALA A 104 6.19 11.25 1.09
C ALA A 104 5.10 11.52 2.12
N SER A 105 4.02 10.74 2.03
CA SER A 105 2.99 10.56 3.04
C SER A 105 3.32 9.34 3.88
N HIS A 106 3.35 9.51 5.20
CA HIS A 106 3.65 8.44 6.16
C HIS A 106 2.55 8.34 7.20
N LYS A 107 1.99 7.14 7.35
CA LYS A 107 0.88 6.84 8.25
C LYS A 107 1.24 5.63 9.10
N VAL A 108 1.05 5.77 10.41
CA VAL A 108 1.33 4.73 11.39
C VAL A 108 0.10 4.53 12.28
N ILE A 109 -0.32 3.28 12.45
CA ILE A 109 -1.47 2.88 13.25
C ILE A 109 -1.00 1.93 14.36
N HIS A 110 -1.05 2.38 15.61
CA HIS A 110 -0.78 1.55 16.80
C HIS A 110 -2.04 1.09 17.51
N ARG A 111 -3.19 1.74 17.26
CA ARG A 111 -4.45 1.45 17.94
C ARG A 111 -5.58 1.39 16.93
N PHE A 112 -5.86 0.17 16.47
CA PHE A 112 -6.96 -0.10 15.55
C PHE A 112 -8.30 0.21 16.24
N GLY A 113 -9.19 0.93 15.54
CA GLY A 113 -10.48 1.38 16.07
C GLY A 113 -10.51 2.78 16.72
N ALA A 114 -9.37 3.46 16.85
CA ALA A 114 -9.28 4.77 17.52
C ALA A 114 -9.65 6.00 16.66
N GLY A 115 -10.25 5.81 15.48
CA GLY A 115 -10.62 6.88 14.56
C GLY A 115 -9.61 7.15 13.44
N ALA A 116 -9.78 8.26 12.72
CA ALA A 116 -8.98 8.60 11.56
C ALA A 116 -7.53 8.95 11.94
N VAL A 117 -6.57 8.44 11.17
CA VAL A 117 -5.14 8.74 11.33
C VAL A 117 -4.73 9.77 10.29
N ILE A 118 -4.14 10.87 10.76
CA ILE A 118 -3.63 11.94 9.90
C ILE A 118 -2.22 11.54 9.42
N PRO A 119 -1.97 11.49 8.11
CA PRO A 119 -0.64 11.21 7.59
C PRO A 119 0.32 12.38 7.84
N ARG A 120 1.59 12.05 8.05
CA ARG A 120 2.68 13.03 8.06
C ARG A 120 3.25 13.17 6.65
N LEU A 121 3.24 14.40 6.14
CA LEU A 121 3.91 14.74 4.89
C LEU A 121 5.37 15.15 5.12
N SER A 122 6.25 14.76 4.21
CA SER A 122 7.66 15.11 4.23
C SER A 122 8.24 15.20 2.82
N LEU A 123 9.37 15.91 2.68
CA LEU A 123 10.13 16.01 1.43
C LEU A 123 11.50 15.37 1.60
N SER A 124 11.91 14.53 0.66
CA SER A 124 13.25 13.92 0.62
C SER A 124 13.93 14.16 -0.74
N ARG A 125 15.25 14.01 -0.78
CA ARG A 125 16.06 14.12 -2.01
C ARG A 125 16.14 12.81 -2.81
N GLY A 126 15.52 11.75 -2.31
CA GLY A 126 15.55 10.44 -2.94
C GLY A 126 14.34 9.61 -2.53
N MET A 127 14.08 8.59 -3.33
CA MET A 127 12.99 7.65 -3.11
C MET A 127 13.08 7.04 -1.69
N PRO A 128 11.98 7.10 -0.91
CA PRO A 128 11.91 6.39 0.37
C PRO A 128 12.14 4.88 0.18
N ARG A 129 12.77 4.24 1.17
CA ARG A 129 13.14 2.82 1.13
C ARG A 129 12.41 2.03 2.19
#